data_AF-A0A6M6BE63-F1
#
_entry.id   AF-A0A6M6BE63-F1
#
_cell.length_a   1.000
_cell.length_b   1.000
_cell.length_c   1.000
_cell.angle_alpha   90.00
_cell.angle_beta   90.00
_cell.angle_gamma   90.00
#
_symmetry.space_group_name_H-M   'P 1'
#
loop_
_entity.id
_entity.type
_entity.pdbx_description
1 polymer ?
#
loop_
_entity_poly.entity_id
_entity_poly.type
_entity_poly.pdbx_seq_one_letter_code
_entity_poly.pdbx_strand_id
1 'polypeptide(L)'
;MGLFSTDDDDTTKTPRTDNMLGNLMGYLDTRIDLVRLETQEKVKHAFVGTMHGVAMATIGLLFFLFLNLFIALLLNDVLDSSYWGFGIVAAFYLLVLIIFIVGVDKKMFQGLADKLLDNTIYKSDKRQA
;
A
#
# COMPACT_ATOMS: atom_id res chain seq x y z
N MET A 1 -35.73 -5.50 -80.93
CA MET A 1 -34.45 -5.97 -80.37
C MET A 1 -34.00 -4.92 -79.38
N GLY A 2 -33.96 -5.11 -78.08
CA GLY A 2 -33.82 -6.33 -77.31
C GLY A 2 -32.76 -6.03 -76.25
N LEU A 3 -33.25 -5.75 -75.03
CA LEU A 3 -32.62 -5.97 -73.72
C LEU A 3 -31.09 -5.85 -73.61
N PHE A 4 -30.63 -4.87 -72.83
CA PHE A 4 -29.66 -5.18 -71.76
C PHE A 4 -29.75 -4.12 -70.66
N SER A 5 -30.19 -4.58 -69.49
CA SER A 5 -30.19 -3.87 -68.23
C SER A 5 -28.87 -4.14 -67.51
N THR A 6 -28.24 -3.09 -67.01
CA THR A 6 -27.21 -3.07 -65.96
C THR A 6 -27.47 -1.74 -65.26
N ASP A 7 -28.21 -1.60 -64.14
CA ASP A 7 -28.17 -2.35 -62.88
C ASP A 7 -26.77 -2.85 -62.53
N ASP A 8 -25.81 -1.92 -62.53
CA ASP A 8 -24.55 -2.08 -61.83
C ASP A 8 -24.61 -1.27 -60.52
N ASP A 9 -24.87 -2.02 -59.45
CA ASP A 9 -24.32 -1.86 -58.10
C ASP A 9 -24.56 -0.55 -57.33
N ASP A 10 -25.80 -0.38 -56.88
CA ASP A 10 -26.13 0.48 -55.74
C ASP A 10 -26.39 -0.37 -54.46
N THR A 11 -25.43 -1.17 -53.96
CA THR A 11 -25.58 -1.88 -52.67
C THR A 11 -24.27 -2.23 -51.91
N THR A 12 -23.37 -1.26 -51.63
CA THR A 12 -22.24 -1.52 -50.70
C THR A 12 -22.22 -0.67 -49.42
N LYS A 13 -23.33 -0.01 -49.08
CA LYS A 13 -23.47 0.60 -47.74
C LYS A 13 -24.26 -0.34 -46.86
N THR A 14 -23.58 -1.03 -45.95
CA THR A 14 -24.19 -1.83 -44.87
C THR A 14 -24.33 -0.97 -43.60
N PRO A 15 -25.42 -0.20 -43.44
CA PRO A 15 -25.62 0.67 -42.26
C PRO A 15 -25.71 -0.09 -40.93
N ARG A 16 -25.95 -1.40 -40.96
CA ARG A 16 -26.08 -2.21 -39.74
C ARG A 16 -24.73 -2.54 -39.10
N THR A 17 -23.70 -2.81 -39.89
CA THR A 17 -22.36 -3.13 -39.37
C THR A 17 -21.73 -1.92 -38.72
N ASP A 18 -21.89 -0.74 -39.33
CA ASP A 18 -21.32 0.52 -38.83
C ASP A 18 -21.95 0.94 -37.49
N ASN A 19 -23.26 0.73 -37.34
CA ASN A 19 -23.96 1.00 -36.08
C ASN A 19 -23.54 0.04 -34.95
N MET A 20 -23.30 -1.24 -35.26
CA MET A 20 -22.78 -2.21 -34.28
C MET A 20 -21.33 -1.93 -33.92
N LEU A 21 -20.51 -1.52 -34.90
CA LEU A 21 -19.12 -1.14 -34.71
C LEU A 21 -19.00 0.14 -33.86
N GLY A 22 -19.86 1.13 -34.09
CA GLY A 22 -19.94 2.35 -33.29
C GLY A 22 -20.35 2.10 -31.84
N ASN A 23 -21.32 1.21 -31.61
CA ASN A 23 -21.72 0.83 -30.25
C ASN A 23 -20.61 0.07 -29.49
N LEU A 24 -19.86 -0.79 -30.19
CA LEU A 24 -18.70 -1.50 -29.64
C LEU A 24 -17.56 -0.53 -29.31
N MET A 25 -17.28 0.44 -30.20
CA MET A 25 -16.31 1.50 -29.93
C MET A 25 -16.71 2.34 -28.72
N GLY A 26 -17.97 2.78 -28.62
CA GLY A 26 -18.44 3.54 -27.45
C GLY A 26 -18.35 2.76 -26.13
N TYR A 27 -18.60 1.45 -26.17
CA TYR A 27 -18.38 0.58 -25.01
C TYR A 27 -16.90 0.46 -24.65
N LEU A 28 -16.02 0.33 -25.65
CA LEU A 28 -14.57 0.25 -25.45
C LEU A 28 -14.01 1.54 -24.83
N ASP A 29 -14.44 2.70 -25.33
CA ASP A 29 -14.08 4.00 -24.77
C ASP A 29 -14.53 4.13 -23.32
N THR A 30 -15.77 3.73 -23.03
CA THR A 30 -16.30 3.73 -21.66
C THR A 30 -15.48 2.81 -20.73
N ARG A 31 -15.05 1.65 -21.23
CA ARG A 31 -14.21 0.71 -20.46
C ARG A 31 -12.82 1.30 -20.19
N ILE A 32 -12.21 1.96 -21.18
CA ILE A 32 -10.92 2.63 -21.03
C ILE A 32 -11.02 3.77 -20.00
N ASP A 33 -12.07 4.58 -20.09
CA ASP A 33 -12.32 5.67 -19.14
C ASP A 33 -12.52 5.14 -17.71
N LEU A 34 -13.26 4.04 -17.56
CA LEU A 34 -13.46 3.41 -16.26
C LEU A 34 -12.14 2.92 -15.66
N VAL A 35 -11.30 2.24 -16.45
CA VAL A 35 -9.97 1.79 -16.01
C VAL A 35 -9.08 2.97 -15.63
N ARG A 36 -9.12 4.07 -16.40
CA ARG A 36 -8.37 5.28 -16.09
C ARG A 36 -8.82 5.90 -14.77
N LEU A 37 -10.13 6.00 -14.53
CA LEU A 37 -10.71 6.51 -13.29
C LEU A 37 -10.34 5.65 -12.09
N GLU A 38 -10.52 4.33 -12.18
CA GLU A 38 -10.13 3.40 -11.12
C GLU A 38 -8.64 3.49 -10.80
N THR A 39 -7.80 3.61 -11.84
CA THR A 39 -6.35 3.74 -11.66
C THR A 39 -6.02 5.05 -10.95
N GLN A 40 -6.62 6.17 -11.35
CA GLN A 40 -6.43 7.45 -10.68
C GLN A 40 -6.89 7.42 -9.23
N GLU A 41 -8.03 6.79 -8.94
CA GLU A 41 -8.53 6.64 -7.57
C GLU A 41 -7.59 5.80 -6.71
N LYS A 42 -7.15 4.63 -7.21
CA LYS A 42 -6.19 3.76 -6.52
C LYS A 42 -4.86 4.48 -6.28
N VAL A 43 -4.35 5.20 -7.27
CA VAL A 43 -3.10 5.98 -7.13
C VAL A 43 -3.29 7.10 -6.11
N LYS A 44 -4.39 7.84 -6.15
CA LYS A 44 -4.68 8.91 -5.18
C LYS A 44 -4.78 8.35 -3.77
N HIS A 45 -5.51 7.24 -3.59
CA HIS A 45 -5.67 6.61 -2.28
C HIS A 45 -4.33 6.09 -1.74
N ALA A 46 -3.55 5.40 -2.57
CA ALA A 46 -2.21 4.94 -2.21
C ALA A 46 -1.31 6.12 -1.85
N PHE A 47 -1.28 7.17 -2.68
CA PHE A 47 -0.47 8.36 -2.46
C PHE A 47 -0.81 9.06 -1.15
N VAL A 48 -2.10 9.31 -0.88
CA VAL A 48 -2.56 9.95 0.36
C VAL A 48 -2.22 9.07 1.57
N GLY A 49 -2.47 7.77 1.49
CA GLY A 49 -2.13 6.82 2.55
C GLY A 49 -0.64 6.78 2.84
N THR A 50 0.20 6.72 1.81
CA THR A 50 1.66 6.74 1.93
C THR A 50 2.15 8.07 2.51
N MET A 51 1.68 9.22 2.01
CA MET A 51 2.09 10.51 2.55
C MET A 51 1.70 10.67 4.02
N HIS A 52 0.49 10.28 4.39
CA HIS A 52 0.05 10.32 5.77
C HIS A 52 0.89 9.40 6.66
N GLY A 53 1.14 8.16 6.21
CA GLY A 53 1.98 7.21 6.92
C GLY A 53 3.41 7.71 7.11
N VAL A 54 4.02 8.27 6.06
CA VAL A 54 5.38 8.85 6.13
C VAL A 54 5.42 10.05 7.06
N ALA A 55 4.43 10.94 7.01
CA ALA A 55 4.35 12.10 7.89
C ALA A 55 4.26 11.66 9.37
N MET A 56 3.36 10.73 9.68
CA MET A 56 3.22 10.16 11.03
C MET A 56 4.49 9.45 11.49
N ALA A 57 5.10 8.62 10.64
CA ALA A 57 6.34 7.93 10.95
C ALA A 57 7.48 8.93 11.23
N THR A 58 7.59 9.99 10.44
CA THR A 58 8.62 11.03 10.63
C THR A 58 8.42 11.77 11.94
N ILE A 59 7.20 12.21 12.26
CA ILE A 59 6.90 12.90 13.52
C ILE A 59 7.14 11.96 14.72
N GLY A 60 6.68 10.72 14.63
CA GLY A 60 6.89 9.71 15.66
C GLY A 60 8.37 9.39 15.89
N LEU A 61 9.15 9.27 14.82
CA LEU A 61 10.59 9.06 14.89
C LEU A 61 11.29 10.25 15.55
N LEU A 62 10.97 11.48 15.13
CA LEU A 62 11.54 12.68 15.74
C LEU A 62 11.21 12.77 17.23
N PHE A 63 9.94 12.55 17.61
CA PHE A 63 9.53 12.51 19.00
C PHE A 63 10.33 11.46 19.80
N PHE A 64 10.43 10.24 19.28
CA PHE A 64 11.17 9.16 19.93
C PHE A 64 12.66 9.45 20.08
N LEU A 65 13.28 10.07 19.06
CA LEU A 65 14.67 10.49 19.08
C LEU A 65 14.91 11.57 20.14
N PHE A 66 14.07 12.61 20.17
CA PHE A 66 14.16 13.66 21.17
C PHE A 66 13.87 13.14 22.58
N LEU A 67 12.96 12.19 22.74
CA LEU A 67 12.68 11.56 24.02
C LEU A 67 13.91 10.81 24.54
N ASN A 68 14.58 10.03 23.69
CA ASN A 68 15.81 9.34 24.06
C ASN A 68 16.95 10.30 24.40
N LEU A 69 17.11 11.35 23.60
CA LEU A 69 18.09 12.39 23.87
C LEU A 69 17.80 13.07 25.20
N PHE A 70 16.54 13.39 25.48
CA PHE A 70 16.10 13.96 26.75
C PHE A 70 16.42 13.03 27.92
N ILE A 71 16.11 11.73 27.83
CA ILE A 71 16.42 10.75 28.88
C ILE A 71 17.93 10.68 29.13
N ALA A 72 18.74 10.65 28.07
CA ALA A 72 20.19 10.63 28.19
C ALA A 72 20.74 11.90 28.87
N LEU A 73 20.23 13.08 28.50
CA LEU A 73 20.60 14.35 29.11
C LEU A 73 20.13 14.47 30.57
N LEU A 74 18.94 13.95 30.87
CA LEU A 74 18.43 13.90 32.24
C LEU A 74 19.30 13.00 33.11
N LEU A 75 19.72 11.85 32.60
CA LEU A 75 20.67 10.98 33.31
C LEU A 75 22.03 11.66 33.50
N ASN A 76 22.52 12.40 32.50
CA ASN A 76 23.76 13.16 32.62
C ASN A 76 23.70 14.15 33.79
N ASP A 77 22.59 14.88 33.93
CA ASP A 77 22.38 15.84 35.03
C ASP A 77 22.33 15.14 36.40
N VAL A 78 21.62 14.02 36.51
CA VAL A 78 21.52 13.24 37.76
C VAL A 78 22.85 12.60 38.16
N LEU A 79 23.68 12.22 37.19
CA LEU A 79 24.98 11.59 37.41
C LEU A 79 26.14 12.59 37.53
N ASP A 80 25.86 13.90 37.43
CA ASP A 80 26.86 14.98 37.41
C ASP A 80 27.99 14.73 36.38
N SER A 81 27.60 14.22 35.19
CA SER A 81 28.53 13.84 34.12
C SER A 81 27.99 14.25 32.75
N SER A 82 28.89 14.69 31.87
CA SER A 82 28.51 15.12 30.52
C SER A 82 28.16 13.98 29.55
N TYR A 83 28.47 12.72 29.86
CA TYR A 83 28.35 11.61 28.89
C TYR A 83 27.82 10.28 29.45
N TRP A 84 27.78 10.08 30.77
CA TRP A 84 27.41 8.79 31.36
C TRP A 84 25.96 8.37 31.05
N GLY A 85 25.05 9.33 30.90
CA GLY A 85 23.65 9.09 30.52
C GLY A 85 23.49 8.50 29.12
N PHE A 86 24.29 8.94 28.14
CA PHE A 86 24.33 8.29 26.82
C PHE A 86 24.87 6.85 26.92
N GLY A 87 25.90 6.64 27.74
CA GLY A 87 26.50 5.33 27.95
C GLY A 87 25.52 4.31 28.56
N ILE A 88 24.73 4.73 29.55
CA ILE A 88 23.72 3.89 30.19
C ILE A 88 22.60 3.54 29.22
N VAL A 89 22.09 4.52 28.46
CA VAL A 89 21.06 4.28 27.45
C VAL A 89 21.58 3.30 26.38
N ALA A 90 22.83 3.47 25.91
CA ALA A 90 23.46 2.56 24.97
C ALA A 90 23.63 1.14 25.54
N ALA A 91 24.08 1.01 26.79
CA ALA A 91 24.24 -0.28 27.46
C ALA A 91 22.88 -0.99 27.65
N PHE A 92 21.82 -0.25 27.98
CA PHE A 92 20.47 -0.78 28.04
C PHE A 92 20.01 -1.36 26.69
N TYR A 93 20.20 -0.62 25.60
CA TYR A 93 19.86 -1.13 24.26
C TYR A 93 20.70 -2.33 23.84
N LEU A 94 21.98 -2.36 24.21
CA LEU A 94 22.86 -3.51 23.96
C LEU A 94 22.40 -4.75 24.76
N LEU A 95 21.97 -4.59 26.01
CA LEU A 95 21.40 -5.69 26.79
C LEU A 95 20.11 -6.22 26.16
N VAL A 96 19.21 -5.35 25.73
CA VAL A 96 17.99 -5.76 25.00
C VAL A 96 18.34 -6.51 23.73
N LEU A 97 19.34 -6.05 22.97
CA LEU A 97 19.82 -6.74 21.76
C LEU A 97 20.35 -8.14 22.08
N ILE A 98 21.15 -8.29 23.14
CA ILE A 98 21.68 -9.61 23.55
C ILE A 98 20.54 -10.54 23.95
N ILE A 99 19.60 -10.06 24.77
CA ILE A 99 18.41 -10.83 25.16
C ILE A 99 17.62 -11.23 23.91
N PHE A 100 17.52 -10.34 22.92
CA PHE A 100 16.83 -10.63 21.69
C PHE A 100 17.53 -11.74 20.88
N ILE A 101 18.85 -11.65 20.70
CA ILE A 101 19.61 -12.66 19.95
C ILE A 101 19.60 -14.03 20.66
N VAL A 102 19.67 -14.05 21.99
CA VAL A 102 19.75 -15.29 22.77
C VAL A 102 18.37 -15.89 23.04
N GLY A 103 17.36 -15.05 23.26
CA GLY A 103 16.01 -15.46 23.65
C GLY A 103 15.02 -15.57 22.49
N VAL A 104 15.24 -14.87 21.37
CA VAL A 104 14.35 -14.92 20.21
C VAL A 104 14.84 -15.95 19.20
N ASP A 105 14.43 -17.19 19.45
CA ASP A 105 14.60 -18.27 18.49
C ASP A 105 13.59 -18.16 17.34
N LYS A 106 13.92 -18.70 16.16
CA LYS A 106 13.08 -18.62 14.94
C LYS A 106 11.65 -19.11 15.17
N LYS A 107 11.47 -20.04 16.12
CA LYS A 107 10.17 -20.60 16.52
C LYS A 107 9.25 -19.57 17.20
N MET A 108 9.80 -18.61 17.93
CA MET A 108 8.99 -17.56 18.55
C MET A 108 8.49 -16.56 17.51
N PHE A 109 9.33 -16.21 16.53
CA PHE A 109 8.89 -15.40 15.39
C PHE A 109 7.80 -16.11 14.56
N GLN A 110 7.95 -17.41 14.32
CA GLN A 110 6.91 -18.22 13.65
C GLN A 110 5.62 -18.23 14.48
N GLY A 111 5.67 -18.48 15.79
CA GLY A 111 4.49 -18.48 16.65
C GLY A 111 3.81 -17.10 16.77
N LEU A 112 4.56 -16.00 16.70
CA LEU A 112 4.00 -14.65 16.65
C LEU A 112 3.38 -14.36 15.27
N ALA A 113 4.05 -14.74 14.19
CA ALA A 113 3.53 -14.60 12.83
C ALA A 113 2.22 -15.38 12.67
N ASP A 114 2.18 -16.63 13.11
CA ASP A 114 0.99 -17.47 13.04
C ASP A 114 -0.17 -16.87 13.85
N LYS A 115 0.08 -16.37 15.08
CA LYS A 115 -0.97 -15.72 15.89
C LYS A 115 -1.47 -14.40 15.32
N LEU A 116 -0.59 -13.60 14.72
CA LEU A 116 -0.96 -12.32 14.09
C LEU A 116 -1.72 -12.54 12.78
N LEU A 117 -1.29 -13.50 11.97
CA LEU A 117 -1.94 -13.82 10.70
C LEU A 117 -3.28 -14.54 10.93
N ASP A 118 -3.35 -15.49 11.86
CA ASP A 118 -4.59 -16.22 12.17
C ASP A 118 -5.67 -15.28 12.72
N ASN A 119 -5.33 -14.36 13.63
CA ASN A 119 -6.32 -13.41 14.17
C ASN A 119 -6.80 -12.36 13.15
N THR A 120 -5.99 -12.06 12.12
CA THR A 120 -6.35 -11.06 11.10
C THR A 120 -7.06 -11.69 9.90
N ILE A 121 -6.78 -12.97 9.58
CA ILE A 121 -7.36 -13.68 8.43
C ILE A 121 -8.57 -14.56 8.84
N TYR A 122 -8.60 -15.18 10.02
CA TYR A 122 -9.68 -16.11 10.39
C TYR A 122 -11.02 -15.43 10.73
N LYS A 123 -11.03 -14.11 10.95
CA LYS A 123 -12.27 -13.37 11.27
C LYS A 123 -13.05 -12.89 10.03
N SER A 124 -12.49 -12.97 8.82
CA SER A 124 -13.19 -12.51 7.60
C SER A 124 -14.12 -13.57 6.98
N ASP A 125 -13.89 -14.86 7.23
CA ASP A 125 -14.67 -15.95 6.60
C ASP A 125 -15.90 -16.38 7.42
N LYS A 126 -15.90 -16.21 8.74
CA LYS A 126 -17.03 -16.58 9.63
C LYS A 126 -18.14 -15.52 9.75
N ARG A 127 -18.15 -14.48 8.92
CA ARG A 127 -19.26 -13.52 8.82
C ARG A 127 -20.17 -13.75 7.62
N GLN A 128 -19.91 -14.78 6.80
CA GLN A 128 -20.71 -15.11 5.63
C GLN A 128 -21.34 -16.52 5.67
N ALA A 129 -21.35 -17.18 6.84
CA ALA A 129 -22.10 -18.43 7.05
C ALA A 129 -23.20 -18.23 8.10
#